data_AF-A0AAW1BWP9-F1
#
_entry.id   AF-A0AAW1BWP9-F1
#
_cell.length_a   1.000
_cell.length_b   1.000
_cell.length_c   1.000
_cell.angle_alpha   90.00
_cell.angle_beta   90.00
_cell.angle_gamma   90.00
#
_symmetry.space_group_name_H-M   'P 1'
#
loop_
_entity.id
_entity.type
_entity.pdbx_description
1 polymer ?
#
loop_
_entity_poly.entity_id
_entity_poly.type
_entity_poly.pdbx_seq_one_letter_code
_entity_poly.pdbx_strand_id
1 'polypeptide(L)'
;MSPTELGKSAEELYKSALDRTTKNCTRLKMKYDSYSTKEYLIKEGNLSSGAVEMIGDFLNEDARYYVSFFTSVLGYISFSDENGFEEITGGFDQLPNSFYKELSRIIHLNSRVEKIISSSKDVKVFFHKEDEDDSSFLIADNVLVTATAKATRLIKFQPPLSHLKAYALRSLHYTSATKIALVCTDKFWEREGIRGGKSITDRPMRLVFYPNHDLPSGLGVLLVSYTLHDDADFFAPLSDNECLDVIMDDLSKIHNISKNYLESVCNRHVIQKWALDKFSMGAFAFPTPYQYNFFLKALFQNEGMVYFAGEHTTYPFAWIDSAMKSAIRAASSIHLSAHNSISQELKELPW
;
A
#
# COMPACT_ATOMS: atom_id res chain seq x y z
N MET A 1 22.71 -17.14 19.98
CA MET A 1 21.69 -17.99 19.35
C MET A 1 21.44 -19.19 20.23
N SER A 2 20.17 -19.51 20.48
CA SER A 2 19.75 -20.73 21.18
C SER A 2 20.13 -21.97 20.35
N PRO A 3 20.43 -23.14 20.97
CA PRO A 3 20.63 -24.39 20.24
C PRO A 3 19.47 -24.74 19.30
N THR A 4 18.25 -24.28 19.60
CA THR A 4 17.04 -24.50 18.78
C THR A 4 16.96 -23.60 17.54
N GLU A 5 17.84 -22.61 17.41
CA GLU A 5 17.88 -21.64 16.30
C GLU A 5 19.01 -21.94 15.31
N LEU A 6 20.00 -22.73 15.72
CA LEU A 6 21.19 -22.99 14.93
C LEU A 6 20.83 -23.68 13.60
N GLY A 7 21.34 -23.13 12.51
CA GLY A 7 21.14 -23.66 11.15
C GLY A 7 19.80 -23.33 10.50
N LYS A 8 18.93 -22.56 11.17
CA LYS A 8 17.65 -22.13 10.60
C LYS A 8 17.79 -20.86 9.75
N SER A 9 17.06 -20.81 8.64
CA SER A 9 16.88 -19.59 7.87
C SER A 9 16.01 -18.56 8.62
N ALA A 10 16.04 -17.31 8.18
CA ALA A 10 15.15 -16.26 8.69
C ALA A 10 13.66 -16.68 8.59
N GLU A 11 13.28 -17.33 7.49
CA GLU A 11 11.92 -17.80 7.27
C GLU A 11 11.53 -18.92 8.25
N GLU A 12 12.44 -19.88 8.47
CA GLU A 12 12.21 -20.97 9.42
C GLU A 12 12.10 -20.46 10.86
N LEU A 13 12.89 -19.44 11.22
CA LEU A 13 12.79 -18.77 12.52
C LEU A 13 11.44 -18.07 12.67
N TYR A 14 11.04 -17.27 11.68
CA TYR A 14 9.75 -16.57 11.69
C TYR A 14 8.59 -17.57 11.83
N LYS A 15 8.59 -18.62 11.00
CA LYS A 15 7.58 -19.70 11.03
C LYS A 15 7.57 -20.50 12.34
N SER A 16 8.69 -20.54 13.05
CA SER A 16 8.77 -21.18 14.37
C SER A 16 8.12 -20.38 15.47
N ALA A 17 7.98 -19.06 15.31
CA ALA A 17 7.28 -18.17 16.25
C ALA A 17 5.75 -18.15 16.07
N LEU A 18 5.23 -18.57 14.91
CA LEU A 18 3.79 -18.55 14.62
C LEU A 18 3.00 -19.56 15.49
N ASP A 19 1.83 -19.14 15.95
CA ASP A 19 0.91 -19.98 16.73
C ASP A 19 0.25 -21.01 15.83
N ARG A 20 0.63 -22.28 15.97
CA ARG A 20 0.09 -23.39 15.16
C ARG A 20 -1.22 -23.94 15.71
N THR A 21 -1.67 -23.47 16.87
CA THR A 21 -2.73 -24.15 17.65
C THR A 21 -4.15 -23.71 17.26
N THR A 22 -4.32 -22.53 16.67
CA THR A 22 -5.64 -22.05 16.21
C THR A 22 -5.62 -21.61 14.75
N LYS A 23 -6.52 -22.17 13.95
CA LYS A 23 -6.77 -21.75 12.55
C LYS A 23 -7.89 -20.70 12.44
N ASN A 24 -8.42 -20.22 13.58
CA ASN A 24 -9.53 -19.27 13.56
C ASN A 24 -9.00 -17.86 13.31
N CYS A 25 -9.23 -17.33 12.10
CA CYS A 25 -8.76 -16.02 11.68
C CYS A 25 -9.20 -14.88 12.61
N THR A 26 -10.42 -14.94 13.15
CA THR A 26 -10.91 -13.91 14.07
C THR A 26 -10.12 -13.92 15.39
N ARG A 27 -9.83 -15.10 15.94
CA ARG A 27 -9.02 -15.23 17.16
C ARG A 27 -7.57 -14.81 16.92
N LEU A 28 -6.99 -15.23 15.79
CA LEU A 28 -5.64 -14.81 15.39
C LEU A 28 -5.57 -13.29 15.22
N LYS A 29 -6.55 -12.68 14.56
CA LYS A 29 -6.65 -11.23 14.44
C LYS A 29 -6.72 -10.54 15.81
N MET A 30 -7.57 -11.02 16.72
CA MET A 30 -7.66 -10.42 18.06
C MET A 30 -6.35 -10.52 18.84
N LYS A 31 -5.68 -11.68 18.79
CA LYS A 31 -4.41 -11.91 19.49
C LYS A 31 -3.26 -11.12 18.86
N TYR A 32 -3.06 -11.25 17.55
CA TYR A 32 -1.89 -10.69 16.86
C TYR A 32 -1.98 -9.20 16.61
N ASP A 33 -3.18 -8.64 16.55
CA ASP A 33 -3.31 -7.20 16.33
C ASP A 33 -2.85 -6.39 17.55
N SER A 34 -2.91 -6.94 18.77
CA SER A 34 -2.48 -6.20 19.97
C SER A 34 -0.96 -6.16 20.17
N TYR A 35 -0.20 -6.97 19.42
CA TYR A 35 1.26 -6.99 19.51
C TYR A 35 1.89 -6.23 18.36
N SER A 36 3.03 -5.59 18.62
CA SER A 36 3.94 -5.25 17.53
C SER A 36 4.70 -6.49 17.04
N THR A 37 5.17 -6.48 15.79
CA THR A 37 5.93 -7.62 15.24
C THR A 37 7.12 -8.01 16.11
N LYS A 38 7.98 -7.05 16.49
CA LYS A 38 9.17 -7.33 17.30
C LYS A 38 8.82 -7.81 18.70
N GLU A 39 7.80 -7.20 19.30
CA GLU A 39 7.32 -7.61 20.61
C GLU A 39 6.86 -9.06 20.61
N TYR A 40 6.08 -9.46 19.59
CA TYR A 40 5.62 -10.84 19.48
C TYR A 40 6.78 -11.82 19.31
N LEU A 41 7.72 -11.54 18.37
CA LEU A 41 8.86 -12.43 18.11
C LEU A 41 9.72 -12.67 19.36
N ILE A 42 9.88 -11.65 20.21
CA ILE A 42 10.65 -11.75 21.45
C ILE A 42 9.83 -12.42 22.56
N LYS A 43 8.63 -11.90 22.87
CA LYS A 43 7.87 -12.30 24.07
C LYS A 43 7.14 -13.63 23.90
N GLU A 44 6.54 -13.84 22.74
CA GLU A 44 5.72 -15.02 22.45
C GLU A 44 6.49 -16.04 21.60
N GLY A 45 7.29 -15.56 20.66
CA GLY A 45 8.15 -16.39 19.80
C GLY A 45 9.40 -16.91 20.51
N ASN A 46 9.79 -16.30 21.64
CA ASN A 46 10.98 -16.65 22.42
C ASN A 46 12.27 -16.74 21.56
N LEU A 47 12.38 -15.86 20.56
CA LEU A 47 13.54 -15.79 19.69
C LEU A 47 14.65 -14.95 20.32
N SER A 48 15.90 -15.34 20.10
CA SER A 48 17.07 -14.55 20.50
C SER A 48 17.18 -13.26 19.69
N SER A 49 17.92 -12.27 20.21
CA SER A 49 18.11 -10.99 19.53
C SER A 49 18.68 -11.15 18.12
N GLY A 50 19.66 -12.05 17.94
CA GLY A 50 20.23 -12.32 16.61
C GLY A 50 19.28 -13.05 15.66
N ALA A 51 18.37 -13.88 16.18
CA ALA A 51 17.32 -14.49 15.38
C ALA A 51 16.28 -13.45 14.92
N VAL A 52 15.93 -12.52 15.80
CA VAL A 52 15.07 -11.38 15.46
C VAL A 52 15.76 -10.53 14.40
N GLU A 53 16.98 -10.04 14.62
CA GLU A 53 17.76 -9.25 13.65
C GLU A 53 17.82 -9.91 12.26
N MET A 54 18.11 -11.22 12.21
CA MET A 54 18.12 -11.97 10.95
C MET A 54 16.74 -12.02 10.25
N ILE A 55 15.65 -12.11 11.00
CA ILE A 55 14.29 -11.96 10.43
C ILE A 55 14.11 -10.55 9.84
N GLY A 56 14.58 -9.53 10.57
CA GLY A 56 14.46 -8.13 10.17
C GLY A 56 15.13 -7.85 8.84
N ASP A 57 16.39 -8.28 8.73
CA ASP A 57 17.22 -8.03 7.56
C ASP A 57 16.79 -8.83 6.33
N PHE A 58 16.62 -10.15 6.48
CA PHE A 58 16.39 -11.01 5.31
C PHE A 58 14.92 -11.05 4.87
N LEU A 59 13.96 -10.80 5.78
CA LEU A 59 12.54 -10.78 5.43
C LEU A 59 11.97 -9.36 5.28
N ASN A 60 12.82 -8.33 5.39
CA ASN A 60 12.43 -6.92 5.31
C ASN A 60 11.36 -6.52 6.37
N GLU A 61 11.49 -7.10 7.56
CA GLU A 61 10.63 -6.83 8.71
C GLU A 61 11.19 -5.70 9.62
N ASP A 62 12.49 -5.37 9.51
CA ASP A 62 13.15 -4.46 10.46
C ASP A 62 12.46 -3.09 10.56
N ALA A 63 12.32 -2.41 9.41
CA ALA A 63 11.63 -1.12 9.33
C ALA A 63 10.13 -1.18 9.68
N ARG A 64 9.57 -2.38 9.88
CA ARG A 64 8.15 -2.63 10.18
C ARG A 64 7.94 -3.22 11.55
N TYR A 65 8.99 -3.34 12.38
CA TYR A 65 8.90 -4.04 13.64
C TYR A 65 7.88 -3.51 14.65
N TYR A 66 7.56 -2.22 14.54
CA TYR A 66 6.62 -1.53 15.41
C TYR A 66 5.16 -1.68 14.97
N VAL A 67 4.89 -2.22 13.78
CA VAL A 67 3.53 -2.35 13.23
C VAL A 67 2.81 -3.55 13.86
N SER A 68 1.50 -3.66 13.63
CA SER A 68 0.70 -4.80 14.08
C SER A 68 1.30 -6.12 13.60
N PHE A 69 1.54 -7.07 14.51
CA PHE A 69 2.04 -8.39 14.15
C PHE A 69 1.09 -9.12 13.20
N PHE A 70 -0.21 -8.83 13.28
CA PHE A 70 -1.19 -9.32 12.32
C PHE A 70 -0.88 -8.88 10.88
N THR A 71 -0.33 -7.67 10.67
CA THR A 71 0.14 -7.23 9.35
C THR A 71 1.32 -8.06 8.86
N SER A 72 2.30 -8.33 9.73
CA SER A 72 3.44 -9.18 9.39
C SER A 72 2.99 -10.59 9.00
N VAL A 73 2.06 -11.18 9.75
CA VAL A 73 1.49 -12.52 9.44
C VAL A 73 0.76 -12.52 8.09
N LEU A 74 -0.07 -11.51 7.80
CA LEU A 74 -0.73 -11.39 6.50
C LEU A 74 0.28 -11.21 5.37
N GLY A 75 1.33 -10.41 5.59
CA GLY A 75 2.45 -10.26 4.65
C GLY A 75 3.14 -11.58 4.37
N TYR A 76 3.51 -12.32 5.42
CA TYR A 76 4.12 -13.64 5.30
C TYR A 76 3.24 -14.59 4.48
N ILE A 77 1.94 -14.69 4.80
CA ILE A 77 1.00 -15.54 4.04
C ILE A 77 0.93 -15.12 2.58
N SER A 78 0.88 -13.82 2.28
CA SER A 78 0.83 -13.32 0.91
C SER A 78 2.12 -13.60 0.13
N PHE A 79 3.29 -13.47 0.75
CA PHE A 79 4.59 -13.68 0.08
C PHE A 79 5.07 -15.13 0.07
N SER A 80 4.46 -16.01 0.86
CA SER A 80 4.70 -17.47 0.84
C SER A 80 3.84 -18.22 -0.18
N ASP A 81 3.14 -17.53 -1.10
CA ASP A 81 2.36 -18.19 -2.16
C ASP A 81 3.28 -18.94 -3.13
N GLU A 82 3.09 -20.26 -3.22
CA GLU A 82 3.88 -21.15 -4.08
C GLU A 82 3.56 -20.95 -5.57
N ASN A 83 2.44 -20.29 -5.91
CA ASN A 83 2.05 -20.03 -7.30
C ASN A 83 2.81 -18.84 -7.94
N GLY A 84 3.61 -18.11 -7.15
CA GLY A 84 4.41 -16.98 -7.61
C GLY A 84 3.60 -15.71 -7.85
N PHE A 85 4.23 -14.74 -8.52
CA PHE A 85 3.66 -13.42 -8.80
C PHE A 85 3.77 -13.09 -10.29
N GLU A 86 2.78 -12.36 -10.80
CA GLU A 86 2.76 -11.86 -12.17
C GLU A 86 2.81 -10.33 -12.20
N GLU A 87 3.26 -9.79 -13.34
CA GLU A 87 3.23 -8.37 -13.65
C GLU A 87 2.43 -8.12 -14.93
N ILE A 88 1.81 -6.94 -15.03
CA ILE A 88 1.07 -6.57 -16.23
C ILE A 88 2.08 -6.15 -17.31
N THR A 89 2.11 -6.90 -18.42
CA THR A 89 2.96 -6.59 -19.57
C THR A 89 2.65 -5.17 -20.08
N GLY A 90 3.70 -4.35 -20.19
CA GLY A 90 3.56 -2.95 -20.60
C GLY A 90 3.18 -1.97 -19.49
N GLY A 91 3.14 -2.40 -18.22
CA GLY A 91 2.96 -1.53 -17.05
C GLY A 91 1.66 -1.75 -16.29
N PHE A 92 1.70 -1.56 -14.96
CA PHE A 92 0.52 -1.70 -14.10
C PHE A 92 -0.55 -0.62 -14.34
N ASP A 93 -0.19 0.51 -14.95
CA ASP A 93 -1.11 1.58 -15.33
C ASP A 93 -2.07 1.19 -16.46
N GLN A 94 -1.76 0.13 -17.21
CA GLN A 94 -2.68 -0.43 -18.23
C GLN A 94 -4.04 -0.81 -17.65
N LEU A 95 -4.08 -1.32 -16.41
CA LEU A 95 -5.31 -1.69 -15.74
C LEU A 95 -6.24 -0.47 -15.50
N PRO A 96 -5.83 0.57 -14.75
CA PRO A 96 -6.67 1.77 -14.60
C PRO A 96 -6.91 2.50 -15.92
N ASN A 97 -5.94 2.54 -16.85
CA ASN A 97 -6.11 3.19 -18.15
C ASN A 97 -7.16 2.49 -19.03
N SER A 98 -7.33 1.17 -18.88
CA SER A 98 -8.40 0.44 -19.59
C SER A 98 -9.78 0.85 -19.10
N PHE A 99 -9.98 1.00 -17.79
CA PHE A 99 -11.23 1.55 -17.24
C PHE A 99 -11.45 3.00 -17.68
N TYR A 100 -10.39 3.82 -17.68
CA TYR A 100 -10.48 5.21 -18.11
C TYR A 100 -10.96 5.33 -19.57
N LYS A 101 -10.48 4.48 -20.48
CA LYS A 101 -10.92 4.48 -21.90
C LYS A 101 -12.42 4.22 -22.02
N GLU A 102 -12.91 3.17 -21.35
CA GLU A 102 -14.34 2.76 -21.38
C GLU A 102 -15.26 3.78 -20.69
N LEU A 103 -14.78 4.44 -19.63
CA LEU A 103 -15.57 5.36 -18.81
C LEU A 103 -15.22 6.84 -19.03
N SER A 104 -14.47 7.15 -20.09
CA SER A 104 -13.90 8.48 -20.35
C SER A 104 -14.94 9.61 -20.36
N ARG A 105 -16.18 9.32 -20.76
CA ARG A 105 -17.28 10.31 -20.81
C ARG A 105 -17.82 10.72 -19.45
N ILE A 106 -17.57 9.94 -18.41
CA ILE A 106 -18.08 10.19 -17.04
C ILE A 106 -16.97 10.51 -16.03
N ILE A 107 -15.69 10.44 -16.45
CA ILE A 107 -14.55 10.76 -15.61
C ILE A 107 -14.17 12.22 -15.78
N HIS A 108 -14.25 12.99 -14.70
CA HIS A 108 -13.80 14.37 -14.64
C HIS A 108 -12.43 14.44 -13.97
N LEU A 109 -11.37 14.60 -14.76
CA LEU A 109 -10.01 14.82 -14.26
C LEU A 109 -9.85 16.25 -13.71
N ASN A 110 -8.75 16.49 -12.99
CA ASN A 110 -8.40 17.78 -12.38
C ASN A 110 -9.51 18.39 -11.52
N SER A 111 -10.39 17.55 -10.96
CA SER A 111 -11.61 17.93 -10.24
C SER A 111 -11.53 17.47 -8.79
N ARG A 112 -10.91 18.28 -7.93
CA ARG A 112 -10.67 17.92 -6.51
C ARG A 112 -11.92 18.18 -5.68
N VAL A 113 -12.50 17.15 -5.08
CA VAL A 113 -13.63 17.28 -4.13
C VAL A 113 -13.17 17.97 -2.85
N GLU A 114 -13.94 18.97 -2.40
CA GLU A 114 -13.60 19.78 -1.21
C GLU A 114 -14.70 19.74 -0.14
N LYS A 115 -15.95 19.52 -0.54
CA LYS A 115 -17.08 19.47 0.39
C LYS A 115 -18.16 18.50 -0.07
N ILE A 116 -18.70 17.73 0.87
CA ILE A 116 -19.84 16.83 0.65
C ILE A 116 -20.94 17.21 1.64
N ILE A 117 -22.11 17.57 1.12
CA ILE A 117 -23.32 17.82 1.93
C ILE A 117 -24.30 16.68 1.67
N SER A 118 -24.58 15.87 2.68
CA SER A 118 -25.56 14.80 2.62
C SER A 118 -26.83 15.23 3.34
N SER A 119 -27.97 15.05 2.68
CA SER A 119 -29.30 15.15 3.27
C SER A 119 -29.93 13.75 3.41
N SER A 120 -31.21 13.69 3.77
CA SER A 120 -31.98 12.44 3.74
C SER A 120 -32.47 12.05 2.35
N LYS A 121 -32.30 12.92 1.34
CA LYS A 121 -32.81 12.73 -0.02
C LYS A 121 -31.71 12.70 -1.08
N ASP A 122 -30.68 13.51 -0.91
CA ASP A 122 -29.63 13.73 -1.90
C ASP A 122 -28.27 13.98 -1.23
N VAL A 123 -27.23 13.89 -2.07
CA VAL A 123 -25.87 14.29 -1.74
C VAL A 123 -25.40 15.34 -2.74
N LYS A 124 -24.89 16.46 -2.23
CA LYS A 124 -24.25 17.51 -3.03
C LYS A 124 -22.74 17.43 -2.86
N VAL A 125 -22.03 17.21 -3.96
CA VAL A 125 -20.57 17.08 -3.99
C VAL A 125 -19.99 18.33 -4.64
N PHE A 126 -19.29 19.14 -3.85
CA PHE A 126 -18.58 20.34 -4.31
C PHE A 126 -17.13 19.99 -4.60
N PHE A 127 -16.63 20.47 -5.74
CA PHE A 127 -15.28 20.24 -6.20
C PHE A 127 -14.74 21.49 -6.90
N HIS A 128 -13.42 21.61 -6.89
CA HIS A 128 -12.68 22.66 -7.56
C HIS A 128 -11.94 22.07 -8.76
N LYS A 129 -12.03 22.73 -9.92
CA LYS A 129 -11.25 22.37 -11.10
C LYS A 129 -10.00 23.25 -11.15
N GLU A 130 -8.83 22.67 -11.45
CA GLU A 130 -7.56 23.41 -11.42
C GLU A 130 -7.55 24.66 -12.32
N ASP A 131 -8.39 24.72 -13.37
CA ASP A 131 -8.48 25.84 -14.32
C ASP A 131 -9.66 26.81 -14.05
N GLU A 132 -10.42 26.63 -12.96
CA GLU A 132 -11.61 27.43 -12.64
C GLU A 132 -11.53 28.00 -11.21
N ASP A 133 -11.68 29.33 -11.06
CA ASP A 133 -11.67 29.98 -9.73
C ASP A 133 -12.89 29.59 -8.87
N ASP A 134 -14.02 29.30 -9.51
CA ASP A 134 -15.28 29.00 -8.81
C ASP A 134 -15.45 27.50 -8.51
N SER A 135 -15.97 27.18 -7.33
CA SER A 135 -16.33 25.81 -6.97
C SER A 135 -17.57 25.35 -7.74
N SER A 136 -17.45 24.20 -8.42
CA SER A 136 -18.58 23.51 -9.06
C SER A 136 -19.22 22.50 -8.10
N PHE A 137 -20.45 22.05 -8.39
CA PHE A 137 -21.07 20.96 -7.65
C PHE A 137 -21.91 20.03 -8.52
N LEU A 138 -22.06 18.78 -8.06
CA LEU A 138 -22.99 17.78 -8.59
C LEU A 138 -23.98 17.36 -7.51
N ILE A 139 -25.17 16.93 -7.94
CA ILE A 139 -26.18 16.31 -7.07
C ILE A 139 -26.30 14.84 -7.47
N ALA A 140 -26.32 13.94 -6.49
CA ALA A 140 -26.48 12.50 -6.69
C ALA A 140 -27.29 11.89 -5.53
N ASP A 141 -27.85 10.70 -5.73
CA ASP A 141 -28.56 9.97 -4.67
C ASP A 141 -27.58 9.42 -3.62
N ASN A 142 -26.39 9.00 -4.05
CA ASN A 142 -25.33 8.44 -3.20
C ASN A 142 -23.97 8.91 -3.68
N VAL A 143 -22.98 8.94 -2.77
CA VAL A 143 -21.58 9.17 -3.12
C VAL A 143 -20.71 8.04 -2.57
N LEU A 144 -19.77 7.56 -3.38
CA LEU A 144 -18.72 6.62 -2.96
C LEU A 144 -17.39 7.35 -2.89
N VAL A 145 -16.87 7.57 -1.68
CA VAL A 145 -15.55 8.18 -1.46
C VAL A 145 -14.48 7.10 -1.57
N THR A 146 -13.59 7.26 -2.55
CA THR A 146 -12.48 6.32 -2.84
C THR A 146 -11.09 6.92 -2.61
N ALA A 147 -11.01 8.15 -2.09
CA ALA A 147 -9.75 8.80 -1.72
C ALA A 147 -9.06 8.05 -0.56
N THR A 148 -7.75 8.28 -0.36
CA THR A 148 -7.04 7.70 0.80
C THR A 148 -7.64 8.19 2.12
N ALA A 149 -7.37 7.49 3.22
CA ALA A 149 -7.89 7.90 4.54
C ALA A 149 -7.46 9.34 4.89
N LYS A 150 -6.21 9.69 4.56
CA LYS A 150 -5.65 11.03 4.78
C LYS A 150 -6.30 12.08 3.88
N ALA A 151 -6.43 11.82 2.57
CA ALA A 151 -7.05 12.75 1.64
C ALA A 151 -8.53 13.01 1.95
N THR A 152 -9.24 11.98 2.44
CA THR A 152 -10.64 12.11 2.89
C THR A 152 -10.81 13.16 3.98
N ARG A 153 -9.78 13.40 4.82
CA ARG A 153 -9.83 14.43 5.88
C ARG A 153 -9.80 15.87 5.34
N LEU A 154 -9.39 16.06 4.08
CA LEU A 154 -9.43 17.37 3.43
C LEU A 154 -10.84 17.72 2.92
N ILE A 155 -11.72 16.72 2.81
CA ILE A 155 -13.11 16.90 2.41
C ILE A 155 -13.93 17.34 3.63
N LYS A 156 -14.63 18.47 3.51
CA LYS A 156 -15.56 18.95 4.52
C LYS A 156 -16.90 18.21 4.41
N PHE A 157 -17.29 17.47 5.44
CA PHE A 157 -18.58 16.76 5.47
C PHE A 157 -19.63 17.55 6.25
N GLN A 158 -20.86 17.60 5.72
CA GLN A 158 -22.03 18.17 6.39
C GLN A 158 -23.23 17.22 6.23
N PRO A 159 -23.74 16.59 7.31
CA PRO A 159 -23.22 16.63 8.68
C PRO A 159 -21.78 16.08 8.78
N PRO A 160 -21.02 16.42 9.84
CA PRO A 160 -19.71 15.84 10.07
C PRO A 160 -19.78 14.32 10.18
N LEU A 161 -18.70 13.63 9.77
CA LEU A 161 -18.56 12.19 9.97
C LEU A 161 -18.64 11.83 11.46
N SER A 162 -19.09 10.61 11.77
CA SER A 162 -19.12 10.13 13.15
C SER A 162 -17.74 10.23 13.81
N HIS A 163 -17.72 10.41 15.13
CA HIS A 163 -16.47 10.54 15.89
C HIS A 163 -15.50 9.39 15.63
N LEU A 164 -16.01 8.14 15.60
CA LEU A 164 -15.18 6.96 15.35
C LEU A 164 -14.60 6.93 13.94
N LYS A 165 -15.37 7.33 12.92
CA LYS A 165 -14.85 7.41 11.54
C LYS A 165 -13.80 8.51 11.41
N ALA A 166 -14.07 9.71 11.94
CA ALA A 166 -13.10 10.80 11.94
C ALA A 166 -11.82 10.44 12.70
N TYR A 167 -11.93 9.72 13.81
CA TYR A 167 -10.78 9.22 14.57
C TYR A 167 -9.99 8.17 13.78
N ALA A 168 -10.68 7.22 13.14
CA ALA A 168 -10.05 6.20 12.32
C ALA A 168 -9.30 6.78 11.12
N LEU A 169 -9.91 7.72 10.37
CA LEU A 169 -9.26 8.39 9.23
C LEU A 169 -8.02 9.18 9.65
N ARG A 170 -8.02 9.76 10.86
CA ARG A 170 -6.89 10.52 11.40
C ARG A 170 -5.75 9.62 11.86
N SER A 171 -6.06 8.49 12.48
CA SER A 171 -5.10 7.70 13.24
C SER A 171 -4.60 6.46 12.53
N LEU A 172 -5.31 5.98 11.49
CA LEU A 172 -4.85 4.85 10.68
C LEU A 172 -3.45 5.14 10.14
N HIS A 173 -2.51 4.27 10.46
CA HIS A 173 -1.12 4.44 10.05
C HIS A 173 -0.96 4.18 8.55
N TYR A 174 -0.19 5.05 7.90
CA TYR A 174 0.24 4.90 6.51
C TYR A 174 1.76 4.83 6.50
N THR A 175 2.30 3.86 5.80
CA THR A 175 3.75 3.78 5.61
C THR A 175 4.25 4.79 4.57
N SER A 176 5.50 5.22 4.72
CA SER A 176 6.28 5.82 3.65
C SER A 176 6.77 4.73 2.70
N ALA A 177 6.94 5.07 1.42
CA ALA A 177 7.59 4.19 0.47
C ALA A 177 8.37 5.01 -0.54
N THR A 178 9.58 4.56 -0.85
CA THR A 178 10.42 5.16 -1.88
C THR A 178 10.87 4.07 -2.85
N LYS A 179 10.72 4.35 -4.15
CA LYS A 179 11.27 3.51 -5.22
C LYS A 179 12.22 4.34 -6.07
N ILE A 180 13.38 3.78 -6.34
CA ILE A 180 14.40 4.37 -7.21
C ILE A 180 14.69 3.37 -8.32
N ALA A 181 14.44 3.77 -9.56
CA ALA A 181 14.73 2.96 -10.74
C ALA A 181 15.79 3.63 -11.60
N LEU A 182 16.70 2.83 -12.16
CA LEU A 182 17.69 3.25 -13.14
C LEU A 182 17.39 2.60 -14.48
N VAL A 183 17.61 3.35 -15.57
CA VAL A 183 17.56 2.81 -16.93
C VAL A 183 18.98 2.65 -17.43
N CYS A 184 19.35 1.40 -17.68
CA CYS A 184 20.70 1.00 -18.04
C CYS A 184 20.78 0.54 -19.49
N THR A 185 21.79 1.00 -20.23
CA THR A 185 22.12 0.54 -21.57
C THR A 185 22.89 -0.78 -21.57
N ASP A 186 23.54 -1.11 -20.45
CA ASP A 186 24.20 -2.39 -20.22
C ASP A 186 23.57 -3.09 -19.02
N LYS A 187 23.08 -4.31 -19.23
CA LYS A 187 22.45 -5.16 -18.22
C LYS A 187 23.53 -5.98 -17.48
N PHE A 188 24.42 -5.28 -16.78
CA PHE A 188 25.62 -5.89 -16.18
C PHE A 188 25.32 -7.09 -15.27
N TRP A 189 24.18 -7.08 -14.57
CA TRP A 189 23.71 -8.16 -13.70
C TRP A 189 23.47 -9.48 -14.45
N GLU A 190 23.16 -9.44 -15.75
CA GLU A 190 22.96 -10.66 -16.54
C GLU A 190 24.27 -11.44 -16.73
N ARG A 191 25.42 -10.75 -16.74
CA ARG A 191 26.75 -11.41 -16.79
C ARG A 191 27.08 -12.16 -15.51
N GLU A 192 26.46 -11.79 -14.40
CA GLU A 192 26.53 -12.49 -13.12
C GLU A 192 25.54 -13.66 -13.04
N GLY A 193 24.73 -13.88 -14.09
CA GLY A 193 23.71 -14.92 -14.13
C GLY A 193 22.39 -14.51 -13.49
N ILE A 194 22.20 -13.22 -13.16
CA ILE A 194 20.98 -12.73 -12.52
C ILE A 194 19.91 -12.44 -13.58
N ARG A 195 18.75 -13.10 -13.45
CA ARG A 195 17.54 -12.87 -14.27
C ARG A 195 16.33 -12.88 -13.36
N GLY A 196 15.70 -11.72 -13.17
CA GLY A 196 14.66 -11.55 -12.16
C GLY A 196 15.17 -11.69 -10.72
N GLY A 197 14.23 -11.78 -9.78
CA GLY A 197 14.54 -11.90 -8.36
C GLY A 197 15.05 -10.61 -7.71
N LYS A 198 15.74 -10.74 -6.58
CA LYS A 198 16.22 -9.59 -5.79
C LYS A 198 17.53 -9.86 -5.07
N SER A 199 18.28 -8.78 -4.82
CA SER A 199 19.37 -8.74 -3.84
C SER A 199 18.92 -7.99 -2.59
N ILE A 200 19.45 -8.38 -1.43
CA ILE A 200 19.13 -7.82 -0.12
C ILE A 200 20.42 -7.30 0.51
N THR A 201 20.36 -6.12 1.11
CA THR A 201 21.47 -5.50 1.83
C THR A 201 20.96 -4.72 3.04
N ASP A 202 21.81 -4.57 4.04
CA ASP A 202 21.64 -3.69 5.19
C ASP A 202 21.96 -2.21 4.88
N ARG A 203 22.53 -1.93 3.71
CA ARG A 203 22.79 -0.58 3.21
C ARG A 203 21.50 0.20 2.93
N PRO A 204 21.55 1.55 2.85
CA PRO A 204 20.36 2.38 2.65
C PRO A 204 19.45 1.94 1.50
N MET A 205 19.98 1.39 0.40
CA MET A 205 19.12 0.95 -0.71
C MET A 205 18.19 -0.23 -0.41
N ARG A 206 18.50 -1.05 0.61
CA ARG A 206 17.84 -2.28 1.09
C ARG A 206 17.61 -3.40 0.08
N LEU A 207 16.86 -3.15 -0.99
CA LEU A 207 16.41 -4.15 -1.94
C LEU A 207 16.63 -3.71 -3.39
N VAL A 208 17.36 -4.52 -4.15
CA VAL A 208 17.47 -4.40 -5.62
C VAL A 208 16.58 -5.44 -6.25
N PHE A 209 15.62 -5.04 -7.09
CA PHE A 209 14.79 -5.94 -7.88
C PHE A 209 15.22 -5.90 -9.35
N TYR A 210 15.58 -7.06 -9.87
CA TYR A 210 16.00 -7.21 -11.27
C TYR A 210 14.77 -7.44 -12.16
N PRO A 211 14.75 -6.88 -13.38
CA PRO A 211 13.60 -7.00 -14.27
C PRO A 211 13.34 -8.45 -14.68
N ASN A 212 12.07 -8.82 -14.78
CA ASN A 212 11.61 -10.13 -15.29
C ASN A 212 11.28 -10.09 -16.80
N HIS A 213 11.37 -8.92 -17.42
CA HIS A 213 11.04 -8.69 -18.82
C HIS A 213 12.18 -7.98 -19.56
N ASP A 214 12.22 -8.20 -20.86
CA ASP A 214 13.10 -7.49 -21.78
C ASP A 214 12.33 -6.38 -22.51
N LEU A 215 12.96 -5.21 -22.64
CA LEU A 215 12.43 -4.15 -23.48
C LEU A 215 12.88 -4.33 -24.93
N PRO A 216 12.01 -4.07 -25.93
CA PRO A 216 12.39 -4.16 -27.34
C PRO A 216 13.60 -3.28 -27.73
N SER A 217 13.86 -2.21 -26.97
CA SER A 217 15.00 -1.33 -27.15
C SER A 217 16.34 -1.93 -26.69
N GLY A 218 16.33 -3.07 -26.00
CA GLY A 218 17.49 -3.69 -25.36
C GLY A 218 17.91 -3.05 -24.03
N LEU A 219 17.24 -1.98 -23.60
CA LEU A 219 17.49 -1.32 -22.32
C LEU A 219 17.01 -2.20 -21.14
N GLY A 220 17.74 -2.14 -20.02
CA GLY A 220 17.31 -2.71 -18.75
C GLY A 220 16.79 -1.63 -17.80
N VAL A 221 15.64 -1.86 -17.16
CA VAL A 221 15.15 -0.99 -16.08
C VAL A 221 15.32 -1.74 -14.76
N LEU A 222 16.24 -1.25 -13.93
CA LEU A 222 16.59 -1.85 -12.65
C LEU A 222 15.93 -1.08 -11.52
N LEU A 223 15.09 -1.73 -10.71
CA LEU A 223 14.56 -1.14 -9.48
C LEU A 223 15.62 -1.31 -8.39
N VAL A 224 16.53 -0.35 -8.33
CA VAL A 224 17.74 -0.38 -7.48
C VAL A 224 17.46 -0.13 -6.00
N SER A 225 16.31 0.43 -5.67
CA SER A 225 15.87 0.54 -4.28
C SER A 225 14.36 0.49 -4.19
N TYR A 226 13.86 -0.32 -3.26
CA TYR A 226 12.49 -0.28 -2.79
C TYR A 226 12.45 -0.36 -1.26
N THR A 227 12.22 0.79 -0.63
CA THR A 227 12.21 0.95 0.83
C THR A 227 10.82 1.34 1.34
N LEU A 228 10.55 1.00 2.60
CA LEU A 228 9.33 1.35 3.32
C LEU A 228 9.68 1.92 4.69
N HIS A 229 8.73 2.63 5.34
CA HIS A 229 8.89 3.17 6.70
C HIS A 229 10.21 3.96 6.86
N ASP A 230 10.96 3.71 7.92
CA ASP A 230 12.19 4.44 8.28
C ASP A 230 13.26 4.35 7.17
N ASP A 231 13.33 3.21 6.45
CA ASP A 231 14.22 3.06 5.28
C ASP A 231 13.82 4.00 4.13
N ALA A 232 12.51 4.27 3.96
CA ALA A 232 12.03 5.22 2.97
C ALA A 232 12.19 6.67 3.44
N ASP A 233 12.03 6.92 4.74
CA ASP A 233 12.17 8.23 5.37
C ASP A 233 13.62 8.72 5.34
N PHE A 234 14.61 7.82 5.31
CA PHE A 234 16.01 8.17 5.03
C PHE A 234 16.18 8.96 3.72
N PHE A 235 15.45 8.57 2.66
CA PHE A 235 15.51 9.25 1.36
C PHE A 235 14.59 10.47 1.26
N ALA A 236 13.60 10.61 2.16
CA ALA A 236 12.62 11.69 2.08
C ALA A 236 13.25 13.10 2.03
N PRO A 237 14.23 13.47 2.87
CA PRO A 237 14.82 14.81 2.86
C PRO A 237 15.86 15.03 1.76
N LEU A 238 16.34 13.98 1.11
CA LEU A 238 17.42 14.07 0.10
C LEU A 238 16.90 14.62 -1.24
N SER A 239 17.71 15.39 -1.94
CA SER A 239 17.48 15.71 -3.35
C SER A 239 17.67 14.46 -4.23
N ASP A 240 17.17 14.50 -5.47
CA ASP A 240 17.33 13.38 -6.41
C ASP A 240 18.81 13.03 -6.65
N ASN A 241 19.69 14.03 -6.74
CA ASN A 241 21.13 13.80 -6.91
C ASN A 241 21.76 13.11 -5.69
N GLU A 242 21.37 13.51 -4.47
CA GLU A 242 21.85 12.89 -3.23
C GLU A 242 21.34 11.44 -3.11
N CYS A 243 20.08 11.18 -3.47
CA CYS A 243 19.55 9.82 -3.57
C CYS A 243 20.40 8.98 -4.53
N LEU A 244 20.68 9.49 -5.74
CA LEU A 244 21.47 8.77 -6.73
C LEU A 244 22.90 8.52 -6.28
N ASP A 245 23.52 9.47 -5.59
CA ASP A 245 24.88 9.31 -5.06
C ASP A 245 25.00 8.11 -4.12
N VAL A 246 24.05 8.00 -3.18
CA VAL A 246 23.92 6.87 -2.24
C VAL A 246 23.69 5.56 -3.00
N ILE A 247 22.70 5.54 -3.90
CA ILE A 247 22.33 4.35 -4.64
C ILE A 247 23.47 3.84 -5.52
N MET A 248 24.23 4.72 -6.17
CA MET A 248 25.34 4.34 -7.02
C MET A 248 26.52 3.78 -6.20
N ASP A 249 26.78 4.30 -4.99
CA ASP A 249 27.80 3.71 -4.10
C ASP A 249 27.39 2.32 -3.63
N ASP A 250 26.15 2.16 -3.15
CA ASP A 250 25.66 0.87 -2.71
C ASP A 250 25.64 -0.17 -3.85
N LEU A 251 25.19 0.22 -5.04
CA LEU A 251 25.11 -0.66 -6.20
C LEU A 251 26.51 -1.08 -6.68
N SER A 252 27.46 -0.15 -6.61
CA SER A 252 28.88 -0.41 -6.87
C SER A 252 29.43 -1.48 -5.93
N LYS A 253 29.06 -1.46 -4.65
CA LYS A 253 29.48 -2.45 -3.66
C LYS A 253 28.83 -3.81 -3.86
N ILE A 254 27.53 -3.84 -4.19
CA ILE A 254 26.77 -5.09 -4.39
C ILE A 254 27.30 -5.86 -5.60
N HIS A 255 27.54 -5.17 -6.71
CA HIS A 255 27.96 -5.80 -7.96
C HIS A 255 29.47 -5.74 -8.21
N ASN A 256 30.24 -5.15 -7.27
CA ASN A 256 31.69 -4.99 -7.38
C ASN A 256 32.13 -4.34 -8.71
N ILE A 257 31.43 -3.28 -9.12
CA ILE A 257 31.68 -2.50 -10.34
C ILE A 257 31.90 -1.04 -9.99
N SER A 258 32.74 -0.33 -10.74
CA SER A 258 33.04 1.08 -10.41
C SER A 258 31.82 1.98 -10.58
N LYS A 259 31.66 2.94 -9.66
CA LYS A 259 30.62 3.98 -9.73
C LYS A 259 30.61 4.75 -11.06
N ASN A 260 31.78 5.14 -11.57
CA ASN A 260 31.89 5.84 -12.87
C ASN A 260 31.32 5.00 -14.03
N TYR A 261 31.56 3.68 -14.02
CA TYR A 261 30.98 2.79 -15.02
C TYR A 261 29.46 2.72 -14.88
N LEU A 262 28.93 2.56 -13.66
CA LEU A 262 27.50 2.59 -13.39
C LEU A 262 26.83 3.88 -13.90
N GLU A 263 27.41 5.04 -13.61
CA GLU A 263 26.91 6.33 -14.08
C GLU A 263 26.93 6.43 -15.62
N SER A 264 27.92 5.82 -16.27
CA SER A 264 28.02 5.82 -17.74
C SER A 264 26.95 4.96 -18.42
N VAL A 265 26.56 3.84 -17.81
CA VAL A 265 25.60 2.89 -18.42
C VAL A 265 24.18 3.09 -17.90
N CYS A 266 23.99 3.59 -16.69
CA CYS A 266 22.71 3.83 -16.03
C CYS A 266 22.45 5.33 -15.83
N ASN A 267 22.29 6.06 -16.94
CA ASN A 267 22.28 7.53 -16.96
C ASN A 267 20.89 8.19 -16.86
N ARG A 268 19.83 7.40 -16.72
CA ARG A 268 18.46 7.89 -16.53
C ARG A 268 17.85 7.24 -15.31
N HIS A 269 16.97 7.95 -14.62
CA HIS A 269 16.39 7.48 -13.38
C HIS A 269 14.95 7.99 -13.20
N VAL A 270 14.23 7.32 -12.30
CA VAL A 270 12.96 7.80 -11.73
C VAL A 270 13.00 7.54 -10.23
N ILE A 271 12.67 8.56 -9.45
CA ILE A 271 12.54 8.48 -7.99
C ILE A 271 11.09 8.81 -7.64
N GLN A 272 10.39 7.87 -7.00
CA GLN A 272 9.04 8.07 -6.51
C GLN A 272 9.03 7.97 -4.98
N LYS A 273 8.71 9.08 -4.31
CA LYS A 273 8.57 9.18 -2.85
C LYS A 273 7.09 9.35 -2.48
N TRP A 274 6.43 8.25 -2.13
CA TRP A 274 4.97 8.25 -1.90
C TRP A 274 4.53 9.06 -0.68
N ALA A 275 5.42 9.29 0.29
CA ALA A 275 5.15 10.17 1.42
C ALA A 275 4.94 11.64 1.00
N LEU A 276 5.50 12.04 -0.14
CA LEU A 276 5.42 13.39 -0.68
C LEU A 276 4.34 13.55 -1.76
N ASP A 277 3.64 12.47 -2.12
CA ASP A 277 2.55 12.55 -3.10
C ASP A 277 1.39 13.38 -2.53
N LYS A 278 1.01 14.43 -3.26
CA LYS A 278 0.02 15.43 -2.81
C LYS A 278 -1.40 14.88 -2.70
N PHE A 279 -1.71 13.74 -3.33
CA PHE A 279 -3.04 13.15 -3.37
C PHE A 279 -3.17 11.93 -2.46
N SER A 280 -2.19 11.03 -2.46
CA SER A 280 -2.21 9.85 -1.61
C SER A 280 -1.82 10.17 -0.16
N MET A 281 -0.89 11.14 0.02
CA MET A 281 -0.37 11.60 1.31
C MET A 281 0.31 10.48 2.13
N GLY A 282 0.90 9.51 1.44
CA GLY A 282 1.45 8.26 1.99
C GLY A 282 1.38 7.14 0.96
N ALA A 283 2.07 6.03 1.20
CA ALA A 283 2.08 4.90 0.26
C ALA A 283 0.78 4.09 0.34
N PHE A 284 0.53 3.46 1.49
CA PHE A 284 -0.64 2.63 1.75
C PHE A 284 -0.81 2.42 3.25
N ALA A 285 -2.02 2.02 3.68
CA ALA A 285 -2.29 1.71 5.07
C ALA A 285 -1.42 0.54 5.55
N PHE A 286 -0.82 0.72 6.72
CA PHE A 286 0.05 -0.28 7.34
C PHE A 286 -0.15 -0.24 8.85
N PRO A 287 -1.21 -0.88 9.38
CA PRO A 287 -1.71 -0.57 10.72
C PRO A 287 -0.72 -0.89 11.85
N THR A 288 -0.63 0.00 12.84
CA THR A 288 0.07 -0.26 14.10
C THR A 288 -0.80 -1.13 15.03
N PRO A 289 -0.29 -1.60 16.18
CA PRO A 289 -1.09 -2.42 17.09
C PRO A 289 -2.45 -1.81 17.44
N TYR A 290 -3.45 -2.69 17.58
CA TYR A 290 -4.88 -2.43 17.82
C TYR A 290 -5.68 -1.80 16.67
N GLN A 291 -5.04 -1.33 15.60
CA GLN A 291 -5.73 -0.57 14.58
C GLN A 291 -6.68 -1.43 13.73
N TYR A 292 -6.39 -2.71 13.48
CA TYR A 292 -7.32 -3.57 12.71
C TYR A 292 -8.64 -3.80 13.45
N ASN A 293 -8.59 -4.00 14.76
CA ASN A 293 -9.79 -4.25 15.55
C ASN A 293 -10.54 -2.96 15.86
N PHE A 294 -9.83 -1.86 16.06
CA PHE A 294 -10.44 -0.60 16.49
C PHE A 294 -10.99 0.23 15.32
N PHE A 295 -10.31 0.26 14.17
CA PHE A 295 -10.63 1.19 13.09
C PHE A 295 -11.35 0.56 11.89
N LEU A 296 -11.07 -0.69 11.55
CA LEU A 296 -11.54 -1.28 10.28
C LEU A 296 -13.06 -1.12 10.08
N LYS A 297 -13.85 -1.39 11.13
CA LYS A 297 -15.31 -1.23 11.07
C LYS A 297 -15.73 0.20 10.75
N ALA A 298 -15.13 1.18 11.44
CA ALA A 298 -15.45 2.59 11.22
C ALA A 298 -14.99 3.08 9.84
N LEU A 299 -13.89 2.53 9.30
CA LEU A 299 -13.38 2.90 7.98
C LEU A 299 -14.33 2.44 6.86
N PHE A 300 -14.83 1.20 6.91
CA PHE A 300 -15.70 0.68 5.85
C PHE A 300 -17.18 1.07 5.97
N GLN A 301 -17.67 1.39 7.17
CA GLN A 301 -19.08 1.71 7.40
C GLN A 301 -19.52 2.96 6.61
N ASN A 302 -20.69 2.93 5.97
CA ASN A 302 -21.29 4.12 5.33
C ASN A 302 -21.90 5.07 6.37
N GLU A 303 -21.99 6.34 6.03
CA GLU A 303 -22.61 7.41 6.84
C GLU A 303 -23.78 7.97 6.03
N GLY A 304 -24.99 7.43 6.27
CA GLY A 304 -26.14 7.73 5.41
C GLY A 304 -25.86 7.33 3.95
N MET A 305 -26.01 8.30 3.03
CA MET A 305 -25.79 8.16 1.59
C MET A 305 -24.31 8.31 1.17
N VAL A 306 -23.39 8.44 2.14
CA VAL A 306 -21.94 8.54 1.90
C VAL A 306 -21.27 7.19 2.19
N TYR A 307 -20.82 6.52 1.14
CA TYR A 307 -20.12 5.24 1.19
C TYR A 307 -18.61 5.43 1.08
N PHE A 308 -17.84 4.43 1.52
CA PHE A 308 -16.38 4.47 1.54
C PHE A 308 -15.79 3.18 0.96
N ALA A 309 -14.78 3.34 0.10
CA ALA A 309 -13.98 2.25 -0.44
C ALA A 309 -12.52 2.71 -0.62
N GLY A 310 -11.65 1.76 -0.91
CA GLY A 310 -10.21 1.94 -1.01
C GLY A 310 -9.48 0.89 -0.19
N GLU A 311 -8.17 0.77 -0.43
CA GLU A 311 -7.33 -0.25 0.21
C GLU A 311 -7.44 -0.20 1.75
N HIS A 312 -7.57 1.00 2.32
CA HIS A 312 -7.71 1.24 3.75
C HIS A 312 -9.07 0.82 4.37
N THR A 313 -10.01 0.30 3.59
CA THR A 313 -11.36 -0.10 4.07
C THR A 313 -11.57 -1.62 4.09
N THR A 314 -10.53 -2.40 3.79
CA THR A 314 -10.53 -3.87 3.88
C THR A 314 -9.11 -4.38 4.07
N TYR A 315 -8.95 -5.61 4.53
CA TYR A 315 -7.65 -6.27 4.62
C TYR A 315 -7.60 -7.48 3.66
N PRO A 316 -6.41 -7.90 3.21
CA PRO A 316 -5.09 -7.32 3.52
C PRO A 316 -4.89 -5.92 2.92
N PHE A 317 -4.31 -4.98 3.67
CA PHE A 317 -4.04 -3.61 3.20
C PHE A 317 -2.95 -3.62 2.11
N ALA A 318 -2.78 -2.51 1.37
CA ALA A 318 -1.75 -2.32 0.35
C ALA A 318 -1.89 -3.10 -0.97
N TRP A 319 -2.99 -3.85 -1.17
CA TRP A 319 -3.21 -4.64 -2.39
C TRP A 319 -4.29 -4.06 -3.31
N ILE A 320 -4.03 -4.10 -4.63
CA ILE A 320 -5.01 -3.73 -5.66
C ILE A 320 -6.29 -4.56 -5.52
N ASP A 321 -6.16 -5.89 -5.31
CA ASP A 321 -7.28 -6.80 -5.11
C ASP A 321 -8.18 -6.37 -3.93
N SER A 322 -7.59 -5.98 -2.81
CA SER A 322 -8.32 -5.44 -1.66
C SER A 322 -9.04 -4.13 -1.99
N ALA A 323 -8.39 -3.20 -2.68
CA ALA A 323 -9.04 -1.97 -3.13
C ALA A 323 -10.25 -2.27 -4.03
N MET A 324 -10.10 -3.18 -5.00
CA MET A 324 -11.19 -3.60 -5.90
C MET A 324 -12.33 -4.29 -5.16
N LYS A 325 -12.04 -5.24 -4.26
CA LYS A 325 -13.04 -5.91 -3.42
C LYS A 325 -13.82 -4.91 -2.58
N SER A 326 -13.15 -3.91 -2.02
CA SER A 326 -13.83 -2.87 -1.24
C SER A 326 -14.78 -2.01 -2.07
N ALA A 327 -14.40 -1.70 -3.32
CA ALA A 327 -15.22 -0.93 -4.25
C ALA A 327 -16.43 -1.74 -4.71
N ILE A 328 -16.24 -3.01 -5.08
CA ILE A 328 -17.34 -3.93 -5.45
C ILE A 328 -18.33 -4.04 -4.29
N ARG A 329 -17.85 -4.28 -3.06
CA ARG A 329 -18.71 -4.32 -1.86
C ARG A 329 -19.56 -3.05 -1.72
N ALA A 330 -18.94 -1.88 -1.84
CA ALA A 330 -19.64 -0.61 -1.66
C ALA A 330 -20.66 -0.36 -2.79
N ALA A 331 -20.28 -0.60 -4.05
CA ALA A 331 -21.16 -0.49 -5.21
C ALA A 331 -22.35 -1.46 -5.13
N SER A 332 -22.12 -2.72 -4.75
CA SER A 332 -23.18 -3.69 -4.51
C SER A 332 -24.11 -3.24 -3.38
N SER A 333 -23.57 -2.64 -2.32
CA SER A 333 -24.38 -2.12 -1.21
C SER A 333 -25.28 -0.96 -1.67
N ILE A 334 -24.75 -0.04 -2.47
CA ILE A 334 -25.53 1.07 -3.07
C ILE A 334 -26.64 0.50 -3.97
N HIS A 335 -26.31 -0.46 -4.83
CA HIS A 335 -27.26 -1.10 -5.74
C HIS A 335 -28.42 -1.80 -4.98
N LEU A 336 -28.11 -2.57 -3.94
CA LEU A 336 -29.11 -3.26 -3.13
C LEU A 336 -29.97 -2.29 -2.33
N SER A 337 -29.38 -1.23 -1.78
CA SER A 337 -30.13 -0.17 -1.09
C SER A 337 -31.14 0.50 -2.02
N ALA A 338 -30.73 0.83 -3.25
CA ALA A 338 -31.64 1.41 -4.25
C ALA A 338 -32.82 0.48 -4.58
N HIS A 339 -32.58 -0.83 -4.71
CA HIS A 339 -33.65 -1.80 -4.97
C HIS A 339 -34.61 -1.98 -3.79
N ASN A 340 -34.10 -1.98 -2.56
CA ASN A 340 -34.94 -2.05 -1.38
C ASN A 340 -35.83 -0.80 -1.25
N SER A 341 -35.29 0.38 -1.53
CA SER A 341 -36.07 1.64 -1.60
C SER A 341 -37.15 1.57 -2.67
N ILE A 342 -36.84 1.13 -3.89
CA ILE A 342 -37.84 0.94 -4.96
C ILE A 342 -38.92 -0.07 -4.53
N SER A 343 -38.53 -1.17 -3.88
CA SER A 343 -39.48 -2.17 -3.41
C SER A 343 -40.39 -1.68 -2.27
N GLN A 344 -39.93 -0.71 -1.47
CA GLN A 344 -40.72 -0.05 -0.43
C GLN A 344 -41.64 1.01 -1.04
N GLU A 345 -41.14 1.86 -1.94
CA GLU A 345 -41.94 2.83 -2.68
C GLU A 345 -43.07 2.16 -3.47
N LEU A 346 -42.80 1.03 -4.13
CA LEU A 346 -43.82 0.23 -4.82
C LEU A 346 -44.87 -0.39 -3.88
N LYS A 347 -44.54 -0.62 -2.60
CA LYS A 347 -45.49 -1.09 -1.58
C LYS A 347 -46.30 0.05 -0.96
N GLU A 348 -45.78 1.27 -1.00
CA GLU A 348 -46.44 2.48 -0.49
C GLU A 348 -47.30 3.17 -1.56
N LEU A 349 -47.22 2.74 -2.82
CA LEU A 349 -48.16 3.14 -3.87
C LEU A 349 -49.55 2.51 -3.56
N PRO A 350 -50.61 3.32 -3.46
CA PRO A 350 -51.95 2.81 -3.28
C PRO A 350 -52.39 2.11 -4.56
N TRP A 351 -52.44 0.77 -4.51
CA TRP A 351 -53.31 0.00 -5.39
C TRP A 351 -54.63 -0.26 -4.68
#